data_AF-A0A370LJ59-F1
#
_entry.id   AF-A0A370LJ59-F1
#
_cell.length_a   1.000
_cell.length_b   1.000
_cell.length_c   1.000
_cell.angle_alpha   90.00
_cell.angle_beta   90.00
_cell.angle_gamma   90.00
#
_symmetry.space_group_name_H-M   'P 1'
#
loop_
_entity.id
_entity.type
_entity.pdbx_description
1 polymer ?
#
loop_
_entity_poly.entity_id
_entity_poly.type
_entity_poly.pdbx_seq_one_letter_code
_entity_poly.pdbx_strand_id
1 'polypeptide(L)'
;MSSNKEIVKKFYDSFKRKDSLNDFFHDNIEWITMNGMPNGGRYVGFKAIMEDYFPKMLSNFGEFHALPKEFLARKDRVVVFGKYHVKSKSGKEGKVPFCHVYTLHEQKIAKFEQHIDTKKIQEYL
;
A
#
# COMPACT_ATOMS: atom_id res chain seq x y z
N MET A 1 -17.31 -15.67 -8.30
CA MET A 1 -16.88 -14.39 -7.66
C MET A 1 -15.50 -14.59 -7.08
N SER A 2 -14.59 -13.61 -7.19
CA SER A 2 -13.26 -13.71 -6.58
C SER A 2 -13.36 -13.50 -5.07
N SER A 3 -12.56 -14.23 -4.30
CA SER A 3 -12.46 -13.99 -2.86
C SER A 3 -11.80 -12.64 -2.56
N ASN A 4 -12.09 -12.04 -1.41
CA ASN A 4 -11.44 -10.79 -0.98
C ASN A 4 -9.90 -10.89 -0.99
N LYS A 5 -9.36 -12.05 -0.62
CA LYS A 5 -7.93 -12.37 -0.71
C LYS A 5 -7.40 -12.27 -2.14
N GLU A 6 -8.13 -12.81 -3.13
CA GLU A 6 -7.74 -12.76 -4.54
C GLU A 6 -7.81 -11.34 -5.10
N ILE A 7 -8.80 -10.55 -4.71
CA ILE A 7 -8.92 -9.13 -5.12
C ILE A 7 -7.69 -8.36 -4.65
N VAL A 8 -7.32 -8.49 -3.37
CA VAL A 8 -6.12 -7.80 -2.84
C VAL A 8 -4.84 -8.32 -3.48
N LYS A 9 -4.71 -9.64 -3.73
CA LYS A 9 -3.56 -10.18 -4.48
C LYS A 9 -3.43 -9.58 -5.89
N LYS A 10 -4.53 -9.58 -6.64
CA LYS A 10 -4.59 -8.97 -7.98
C LYS A 10 -4.23 -7.49 -7.95
N PHE A 11 -4.67 -6.76 -6.93
CA PHE A 11 -4.27 -5.36 -6.73
C PHE A 11 -2.74 -5.20 -6.60
N TYR A 12 -2.06 -6.01 -5.77
CA TYR A 12 -0.59 -5.96 -5.68
C TYR A 12 0.09 -6.29 -7.02
N ASP A 13 -0.41 -7.29 -7.73
CA ASP A 13 0.14 -7.71 -9.01
C ASP A 13 -0.04 -6.62 -10.09
N SER A 14 -1.22 -6.01 -10.16
CA SER A 14 -1.52 -4.87 -11.05
C SER A 14 -0.68 -3.64 -10.68
N PHE A 15 -0.52 -3.34 -9.39
CA PHE A 15 0.32 -2.23 -8.93
C PHE A 15 1.78 -2.43 -9.37
N LYS A 16 2.32 -3.65 -9.22
CA LYS A 16 3.67 -3.99 -9.66
C LYS A 16 3.86 -3.85 -11.17
N ARG A 17 2.86 -4.24 -11.97
CA ARG A 17 2.88 -4.13 -13.43
C ARG A 17 2.57 -2.73 -13.96
N LYS A 18 2.15 -1.80 -13.09
CA LYS A 18 1.65 -0.47 -13.45
C LYS A 18 0.39 -0.53 -14.34
N ASP A 19 -0.46 -1.52 -14.10
CA ASP A 19 -1.76 -1.64 -14.77
C ASP A 19 -2.75 -0.60 -14.22
N SER A 20 -3.90 -0.44 -14.89
CA SER A 20 -5.01 0.36 -14.33
C SER A 20 -5.47 -0.23 -13.00
N LEU A 21 -5.68 0.65 -12.01
CA LEU A 21 -6.05 0.26 -10.64
C LEU A 21 -7.46 0.70 -10.25
N ASN A 22 -8.14 1.52 -11.06
CA ASN A 22 -9.40 2.17 -10.71
C ASN A 22 -10.47 1.17 -10.24
N ASP A 23 -10.56 0.03 -10.90
CA ASP A 23 -11.62 -0.96 -10.66
C ASP A 23 -11.46 -1.72 -9.34
N PHE A 24 -10.29 -1.62 -8.69
CA PHE A 24 -10.08 -2.20 -7.36
C PHE A 24 -10.67 -1.35 -6.24
N PHE A 25 -10.97 -0.07 -6.46
CA PHE A 25 -11.28 0.87 -5.39
C PHE A 25 -12.75 1.25 -5.34
N HIS A 26 -13.25 1.37 -4.12
CA HIS A 26 -14.52 2.02 -3.83
C HIS A 26 -14.38 3.53 -4.05
N ASP A 27 -15.42 4.21 -4.50
CA ASP A 27 -15.36 5.63 -4.88
C ASP A 27 -14.90 6.50 -3.69
N ASN A 28 -15.35 6.12 -2.48
CA ASN A 28 -14.98 6.74 -1.20
C ASN A 28 -13.87 5.96 -0.44
N ILE A 29 -12.94 5.31 -1.16
CA ILE A 29 -11.79 4.63 -0.54
C ILE A 29 -11.07 5.54 0.46
N GLU A 30 -10.84 5.05 1.66
CA GLU A 30 -9.94 5.69 2.63
C GLU A 30 -8.57 5.00 2.65
N TRP A 31 -7.53 5.75 2.35
CA TRP A 31 -6.15 5.28 2.37
C TRP A 31 -5.40 5.96 3.52
N ILE A 32 -5.10 5.20 4.56
CA ILE A 32 -4.51 5.69 5.81
C ILE A 32 -3.10 5.13 5.95
N THR A 33 -2.13 6.03 5.97
CA THR A 33 -0.71 5.71 6.12
C THR A 33 -0.19 6.28 7.42
N MET A 34 0.84 5.66 7.99
CA MET A 34 1.40 6.11 9.26
C MET A 34 1.99 7.52 9.09
N ASN A 35 1.78 8.43 10.05
CA ASN A 35 2.29 9.81 9.96
C ASN A 35 3.81 9.92 9.76
N GLY A 36 4.58 8.91 10.19
CA GLY A 36 6.03 8.86 9.97
C GLY A 36 6.46 8.30 8.62
N MET A 37 5.53 7.91 7.75
CA MET A 37 5.79 7.64 6.33
C MET A 37 5.92 8.98 5.58
N PRO A 38 6.80 9.13 4.58
CA PRO A 38 6.80 10.31 3.73
C PRO A 38 5.42 10.51 3.08
N ASN A 39 4.89 11.74 3.18
CA ASN A 39 3.51 12.04 2.80
C ASN A 39 2.49 11.13 3.52
N GLY A 40 2.75 10.81 4.79
CA GLY A 40 1.87 10.02 5.64
C GLY A 40 0.60 10.80 6.01
N GLY A 41 -0.55 10.13 6.02
CA GLY A 41 -1.82 10.77 6.35
C GLY A 41 -3.04 9.96 5.89
N ARG A 42 -4.19 10.64 5.81
CA ARG A 42 -5.46 10.08 5.35
C ARG A 42 -5.83 10.71 4.00
N TYR A 43 -6.03 9.86 3.00
CA TYR A 43 -6.44 10.25 1.65
C TYR A 43 -7.79 9.61 1.33
N VAL A 44 -8.71 10.39 0.77
CA VAL A 44 -10.06 9.93 0.44
C VAL A 44 -10.28 10.01 -1.07
N GLY A 45 -10.68 8.88 -1.67
CA GLY A 45 -10.95 8.73 -3.09
C GLY A 45 -9.72 8.38 -3.93
N PHE A 46 -9.95 7.66 -5.03
CA PHE A 46 -8.89 7.13 -5.91
C PHE A 46 -7.91 8.20 -6.40
N LYS A 47 -8.44 9.37 -6.78
CA LYS A 47 -7.65 10.51 -7.26
C LYS A 47 -6.64 10.99 -6.22
N ALA A 48 -7.05 11.16 -4.96
CA ALA A 48 -6.16 11.59 -3.88
C ALA A 48 -5.05 10.55 -3.63
N ILE A 49 -5.32 9.27 -3.82
CA ILE A 49 -4.32 8.21 -3.62
C ILE A 49 -3.29 8.23 -4.75
N MET A 50 -3.75 8.31 -6.02
CA MET A 50 -2.87 8.16 -7.19
C MET A 50 -2.16 9.44 -7.60
N GLU A 51 -2.78 10.60 -7.40
CA GLU A 51 -2.22 11.89 -7.83
C GLU A 51 -1.52 12.63 -6.68
N ASP A 52 -1.91 12.41 -5.42
CA ASP A 52 -1.29 13.06 -4.26
C ASP A 52 -0.38 12.09 -3.50
N TYR A 53 -0.94 11.02 -2.92
CA TYR A 53 -0.18 10.16 -2.02
C TYR A 53 1.02 9.48 -2.70
N PHE A 54 0.78 8.64 -3.71
CA PHE A 54 1.82 7.82 -4.31
C PHE A 54 2.98 8.63 -4.93
N PRO A 55 2.74 9.67 -5.76
CA PRO A 55 3.82 10.42 -6.38
C PRO A 55 4.73 11.12 -5.37
N LYS A 56 4.14 11.80 -4.38
CA LYS A 56 4.89 12.51 -3.33
C LYS A 56 5.58 11.56 -2.36
N MET A 57 5.03 10.37 -2.11
CA MET A 57 5.68 9.36 -1.28
C MET A 57 6.86 8.73 -2.01
N LEU A 58 6.66 8.24 -3.25
CA LEU A 58 7.67 7.54 -4.03
C LEU A 58 8.86 8.43 -4.39
N SER A 59 8.65 9.75 -4.58
CA SER A 59 9.72 10.69 -4.90
C SER A 59 10.80 10.85 -3.82
N ASN A 60 10.58 10.31 -2.62
CA ASN A 60 11.58 10.31 -1.54
C ASN A 60 12.61 9.19 -1.69
N PHE A 61 12.32 8.13 -2.46
CA PHE A 61 13.19 6.97 -2.59
C PHE A 61 13.82 6.91 -3.98
N GLY A 62 14.96 6.23 -4.11
CA GLY A 62 15.51 5.82 -5.39
C GLY A 62 14.77 4.60 -5.97
N GLU A 63 14.39 3.66 -5.11
CA GLU A 63 13.57 2.49 -5.45
C GLU A 63 12.66 2.13 -4.26
N PHE A 64 11.41 1.76 -4.55
CA PHE A 64 10.46 1.33 -3.53
C PHE A 64 9.54 0.24 -4.08
N HIS A 65 9.53 -0.93 -3.43
CA HIS A 65 8.66 -2.04 -3.79
C HIS A 65 7.97 -2.65 -2.57
N ALA A 66 6.65 -2.84 -2.65
CA ALA A 66 5.92 -3.66 -1.69
C ALA A 66 5.97 -5.14 -2.09
N LEU A 67 6.56 -5.97 -1.23
CA LEU A 67 6.71 -7.41 -1.44
C LEU A 67 5.80 -8.15 -0.44
N PRO A 68 4.53 -8.42 -0.79
CA PRO A 68 3.63 -9.16 0.08
C PRO A 68 4.08 -10.63 0.18
N LYS A 69 3.95 -11.21 1.37
CA LYS A 69 4.35 -12.59 1.66
C LYS A 69 3.16 -13.44 2.08
N GLU A 70 2.31 -12.92 2.95
CA GLU A 70 1.21 -13.67 3.55
C GLU A 70 -0.08 -12.84 3.50
N PHE A 71 -1.19 -13.52 3.19
CA PHE A 71 -2.51 -12.93 3.10
C PHE A 71 -3.48 -13.74 3.96
N LEU A 72 -3.98 -13.11 5.00
CA LEU A 72 -5.01 -13.65 5.89
C LEU A 72 -6.32 -12.93 5.60
N ALA A 73 -7.38 -13.68 5.32
CA ALA A 73 -8.69 -13.10 5.01
C ALA A 73 -9.76 -13.65 5.93
N ARG A 74 -10.61 -12.77 6.46
CA ARG A 74 -11.77 -13.13 7.27
C ARG A 74 -12.87 -12.10 7.04
N LYS A 75 -14.05 -12.57 6.61
CA LYS A 75 -15.18 -11.72 6.22
C LYS A 75 -14.73 -10.69 5.17
N ASP A 76 -14.94 -9.41 5.45
CA ASP A 76 -14.62 -8.23 4.66
C ASP A 76 -13.17 -7.75 4.82
N ARG A 77 -12.39 -8.34 5.73
CA ARG A 77 -11.01 -7.90 6.02
C ARG A 77 -9.95 -8.81 5.42
N VAL A 78 -8.89 -8.21 4.89
CA VAL A 78 -7.68 -8.88 4.44
C VAL A 78 -6.47 -8.22 5.10
N VAL A 79 -5.69 -9.00 5.84
CA VAL A 79 -4.42 -8.58 6.40
C VAL A 79 -3.29 -9.14 5.55
N VAL A 80 -2.34 -8.29 5.19
CA VAL A 80 -1.20 -8.63 4.35
C VAL A 80 0.08 -8.34 5.10
N PHE A 81 0.87 -9.38 5.36
CA PHE A 81 2.23 -9.25 5.88
C PHE A 81 3.22 -9.29 4.73
N GLY A 82 4.24 -8.45 4.82
CA GLY A 82 5.27 -8.39 3.80
C GLY A 82 6.46 -7.56 4.24
N LYS A 83 7.28 -7.19 3.25
CA LYS A 83 8.39 -6.27 3.43
C LYS A 83 8.39 -5.26 2.29
N TYR A 84 8.74 -4.02 2.58
CA TYR A 84 9.21 -3.11 1.55
C TYR A 84 10.65 -3.46 1.20
N HIS A 85 10.98 -3.46 -0.09
CA HIS A 85 12.34 -3.24 -0.55
C HIS A 85 12.50 -1.74 -0.79
N VAL A 86 13.47 -1.12 -0.13
CA VAL A 86 13.72 0.31 -0.22
C VAL A 86 15.17 0.56 -0.60
N LYS A 87 15.39 1.48 -1.54
CA LYS A 87 16.69 2.02 -1.90
C LYS A 87 16.61 3.53 -1.79
N SER A 88 17.45 4.10 -0.94
CA SER A 88 17.61 5.56 -0.81
C SER A 88 18.25 6.16 -2.07
N LYS A 89 18.15 7.48 -2.22
CA LYS A 89 18.80 8.19 -3.33
C LYS A 89 20.32 8.14 -3.28
N SER A 90 20.92 7.93 -2.10
CA SER A 90 22.36 7.75 -1.91
C SER A 90 22.84 6.31 -2.16
N GLY A 91 21.93 5.37 -2.44
CA GLY A 91 22.25 3.99 -2.78
C GLY A 91 22.19 2.99 -1.63
N LYS A 92 21.96 3.43 -0.39
CA LYS A 92 21.68 2.52 0.74
C LYS A 92 20.38 1.77 0.50
N GLU A 93 20.40 0.45 0.62
CA GLU A 93 19.24 -0.43 0.41
C GLU A 93 18.90 -1.26 1.64
N GLY A 94 17.66 -1.72 1.73
CA GLY A 94 17.23 -2.59 2.82
C GLY A 94 15.79 -3.03 2.71
N LYS A 95 15.34 -3.76 3.75
CA LYS A 95 13.98 -4.29 3.84
C LYS A 95 13.31 -3.86 5.12
N VAL A 96 12.08 -3.36 5.02
CA VAL A 96 11.28 -2.91 6.18
C VAL A 96 9.98 -3.73 6.26
N PRO A 97 9.70 -4.45 7.35
CA PRO A 97 8.45 -5.18 7.50
C PRO A 97 7.22 -4.26 7.46
N PHE A 98 6.14 -4.75 6.86
CA PHE A 98 4.84 -4.09 6.92
C PHE A 98 3.72 -5.08 7.28
N CYS A 99 2.67 -4.53 7.87
CA CYS A 99 1.34 -5.11 7.93
C CYS A 99 0.37 -4.12 7.28
N HIS A 100 -0.31 -4.54 6.22
CA HIS A 100 -1.38 -3.77 5.59
C HIS A 100 -2.72 -4.41 5.92
N VAL A 101 -3.68 -3.59 6.29
CA VAL A 101 -5.04 -4.05 6.57
C VAL A 101 -5.99 -3.42 5.57
N TYR A 102 -6.68 -4.26 4.83
CA TYR A 102 -7.69 -3.88 3.86
C TYR A 102 -9.06 -4.24 4.38
N THR A 103 -10.02 -3.34 4.18
CA THR A 103 -11.45 -3.62 4.30
C THR A 103 -12.06 -3.50 2.92
N LEU A 104 -12.82 -4.52 2.51
CA LEU A 104 -13.50 -4.58 1.23
C LEU A 104 -15.00 -4.43 1.40
N HIS A 105 -15.63 -3.69 0.50
CA HIS A 105 -17.07 -3.54 0.38
C HIS A 105 -17.45 -3.75 -1.08
N GLU A 106 -18.45 -4.59 -1.36
CA GLU A 106 -18.92 -4.87 -2.73
C GLU A 106 -17.79 -5.25 -3.72
N GLN A 107 -16.87 -6.11 -3.29
CA GLN A 107 -15.69 -6.54 -4.06
C GLN A 107 -14.71 -5.41 -4.43
N LYS A 108 -14.80 -4.25 -3.77
CA LYS A 108 -13.88 -3.13 -3.92
C LYS A 108 -13.17 -2.84 -2.59
N ILE A 109 -11.95 -2.35 -2.66
CA ILE A 109 -11.19 -1.89 -1.50
C ILE A 109 -11.83 -0.58 -1.04
N ALA A 110 -12.35 -0.57 0.19
CA ALA A 110 -13.02 0.58 0.80
C ALA A 110 -12.15 1.26 1.88
N LYS A 111 -11.22 0.53 2.50
CA LYS A 111 -10.24 1.09 3.44
C LYS A 111 -8.91 0.37 3.33
N PHE A 112 -7.83 1.12 3.43
CA PHE A 112 -6.46 0.65 3.59
C PHE A 112 -5.84 1.30 4.83
N GLU A 113 -5.19 0.50 5.68
CA GLU A 113 -4.43 0.95 6.85
C GLU A 113 -3.02 0.34 6.81
N GLN A 114 -2.00 1.20 6.87
CA GLN A 114 -0.60 0.81 6.91
C GLN A 114 -0.09 0.72 8.35
N HIS A 115 0.66 -0.34 8.67
CA HIS A 115 1.42 -0.45 9.91
C HIS A 115 2.85 -0.87 9.62
N ILE A 116 3.81 -0.01 9.99
CA ILE A 116 5.24 -0.17 9.71
C ILE A 116 6.08 0.44 10.82
N ASP A 117 7.36 0.07 10.86
CA ASP A 117 8.38 0.82 11.62
C ASP A 117 8.77 2.08 10.83
N THR A 118 8.13 3.20 11.18
CA THR A 118 8.38 4.48 10.52
C THR A 118 9.79 4.99 10.77
N LYS A 119 10.38 4.74 11.96
CA LYS A 119 11.77 5.11 12.23
C LYS A 119 12.70 4.40 11.26
N LYS A 120 12.44 3.11 10.98
CA LYS A 120 13.25 2.36 10.01
C LYS A 120 13.12 2.90 8.59
N ILE A 121 11.94 3.38 8.18
CA ILE A 121 11.76 4.03 6.87
C ILE A 121 12.59 5.31 6.76
N GLN A 122 12.61 6.13 7.80
CA GLN A 122 13.34 7.40 7.82
C GLN A 122 14.85 7.21 7.57
N GLU A 123 15.41 6.03 7.88
CA GLU A 123 16.81 5.71 7.60
C GLU A 123 17.16 5.55 6.10
N TYR A 124 16.17 5.59 5.20
CA TYR A 124 16.31 5.39 3.75
C TYR A 124 15.79 6.58 2.90
N LEU A 125 15.46 7.71 3.54
CA LEU A 125 15.13 8.95 2.83
C LEU A 125 16.39 9.65 2.30
#